data_AF-A0A956I4J1-F1
#
_entry.id   AF-A0A956I4J1-F1
#
_cell.length_a   1.000
_cell.length_b   1.000
_cell.length_c   1.000
_cell.angle_alpha   90.00
_cell.angle_beta   90.00
_cell.angle_gamma   90.00
#
_symmetry.space_group_name_H-M   'P 1'
#
loop_
_entity.id
_entity.type
_entity.pdbx_description
1 polymer ?
#
loop_
_entity_poly.entity_id
_entity_poly.type
_entity_poly.pdbx_seq_one_letter_code
_entity_poly.pdbx_strand_id
1 'polypeptide(L)'
;ARLSVRVAPGQRGEDLFRILEEVLLTDPPGGVKVGVKLLSSGGSWLYTPKGPAFEAADRAYEKAWGKKLVQIGVGGSIPFVAMFGERFGDLPLILNGVMDPKTGAHGPNESMDLGVFEKAILANVYLYEELASLGG
;
A
#
# COMPACT_ATOMS: atom_id res chain seq x y z
N ALA A 1 6.03 -19.78 -17.18
CA ALA A 1 5.67 -18.35 -17.01
C ALA A 1 5.52 -18.05 -15.51
N ARG A 2 5.56 -16.77 -15.10
CA ARG A 2 5.24 -16.33 -13.74
C ARG A 2 4.10 -15.32 -13.82
N LEU A 3 3.03 -15.55 -13.06
CA LEU A 3 1.90 -14.65 -12.95
C LEU A 3 1.94 -13.99 -11.57
N SER A 4 1.71 -12.67 -11.55
CA SER A 4 1.56 -11.89 -10.33
C SER A 4 0.19 -11.23 -10.36
N VAL A 5 -0.60 -11.45 -9.33
CA VAL A 5 -1.98 -10.98 -9.23
C VAL A 5 -2.11 -10.10 -7.99
N ARG A 6 -2.67 -8.90 -8.16
CA ARG A 6 -2.99 -8.01 -7.04
C ARG A 6 -4.32 -8.43 -6.44
N VAL A 7 -4.36 -8.51 -5.12
CA VAL A 7 -5.55 -8.83 -4.33
C VAL A 7 -6.16 -7.52 -3.86
N ALA A 8 -7.41 -7.26 -4.25
CA ALA A 8 -8.15 -6.09 -3.79
C ALA A 8 -8.70 -6.30 -2.36
N PRO A 9 -9.05 -5.23 -1.63
CA PRO A 9 -9.75 -5.34 -0.37
C PRO A 9 -10.94 -6.31 -0.40
N GLY A 10 -10.97 -7.22 0.59
CA GLY A 10 -12.03 -8.23 0.74
C GLY A 10 -11.81 -9.50 -0.09
N GLN A 11 -10.77 -9.56 -0.93
CA GLN A 11 -10.37 -10.78 -1.64
C GLN A 11 -9.29 -11.54 -0.86
N ARG A 12 -9.20 -12.85 -1.10
CA ARG A 12 -8.13 -13.70 -0.56
C ARG A 12 -7.29 -14.25 -1.71
N GLY A 13 -5.97 -14.23 -1.54
CA GLY A 13 -5.04 -14.73 -2.57
C GLY A 13 -5.25 -16.22 -2.87
N GLU A 14 -5.64 -17.02 -1.89
CA GLU A 14 -5.91 -18.45 -2.08
C GLU A 14 -7.14 -18.69 -2.95
N ASP A 15 -8.18 -17.87 -2.81
CA ASP A 15 -9.41 -18.01 -3.60
C ASP A 15 -9.15 -17.63 -5.06
N LEU A 16 -8.39 -16.55 -5.30
CA LEU A 16 -7.95 -16.18 -6.65
C LEU A 16 -7.04 -17.24 -7.27
N PHE A 17 -6.16 -17.87 -6.48
CA PHE A 17 -5.33 -18.96 -6.96
C PHE A 17 -6.17 -20.16 -7.41
N ARG A 18 -7.19 -20.57 -6.64
CA ARG A 18 -8.08 -21.68 -7.02
C ARG A 18 -8.79 -21.41 -8.34
N ILE A 19 -9.30 -20.18 -8.54
CA ILE A 19 -9.94 -19.78 -9.80
C ILE A 19 -8.95 -19.86 -10.97
N LEU A 20 -7.72 -19.36 -10.79
CA LEU A 20 -6.70 -19.41 -11.83
C LEU A 20 -6.25 -20.84 -12.14
N GLU A 21 -6.11 -21.68 -11.12
CA GLU A 21 -5.76 -23.08 -11.29
C GLU A 21 -6.83 -23.83 -12.07
N GLU A 22 -8.11 -23.67 -11.71
CA GLU A 22 -9.23 -24.27 -12.44
C GLU A 22 -9.25 -23.86 -13.92
N VAL A 23 -9.14 -22.55 -14.19
CA VAL A 23 -9.16 -22.01 -15.55
C VAL A 23 -7.98 -22.52 -16.38
N LEU A 24 -6.77 -22.57 -15.79
CA LEU A 24 -5.56 -22.97 -16.53
C LEU A 24 -5.46 -24.47 -16.76
N LEU A 25 -6.10 -25.30 -15.93
CA LEU A 25 -6.09 -26.75 -16.06
C LEU A 25 -7.26 -27.29 -16.90
N THR A 26 -8.31 -26.50 -17.11
CA THR A 26 -9.49 -26.91 -17.90
C THR A 26 -9.25 -26.71 -19.39
N ASP A 27 -9.30 -27.80 -20.16
CA ASP A 27 -9.15 -27.84 -21.63
C ASP A 27 -8.01 -26.95 -22.18
N PRO A 28 -6.75 -27.19 -21.76
CA PRO A 28 -5.64 -26.34 -22.18
C PRO A 28 -5.45 -26.43 -23.71
N PRO A 29 -5.34 -25.28 -24.40
CA PRO A 29 -5.32 -25.26 -25.86
C PRO A 29 -4.10 -25.97 -26.43
N GLY A 30 -4.28 -26.63 -27.56
CA GLY A 30 -3.19 -27.29 -28.29
C GLY A 30 -2.65 -28.56 -27.61
N GLY A 31 -3.37 -29.15 -26.66
CA GLY A 31 -3.00 -30.43 -26.03
C GLY A 31 -1.78 -30.34 -25.12
N VAL A 32 -1.42 -29.14 -24.67
CA VAL A 32 -0.28 -28.92 -23.78
C VAL A 32 -0.58 -29.43 -22.37
N LYS A 33 0.45 -29.86 -21.65
CA LYS A 33 0.35 -30.18 -20.22
C LYS A 33 0.62 -28.95 -19.39
N VAL A 34 -0.35 -28.55 -18.57
CA VAL A 34 -0.25 -27.39 -17.68
C VAL A 34 -0.10 -27.86 -16.24
N GLY A 35 0.78 -27.19 -15.50
CA GLY A 35 0.90 -27.34 -14.05
C GLY A 35 1.02 -25.95 -13.43
N VAL A 36 0.32 -25.74 -12.32
CA VAL A 36 0.30 -24.45 -11.61
C VAL A 36 0.74 -24.68 -10.17
N LYS A 37 1.46 -23.71 -9.60
CA LYS A 37 1.92 -23.76 -8.20
C LYS A 37 1.84 -22.37 -7.60
N LEU A 38 1.24 -22.27 -6.42
CA LEU A 38 1.27 -21.05 -5.64
C LEU A 38 2.67 -20.86 -5.01
N LEU A 39 3.29 -19.72 -5.29
CA LEU A 39 4.62 -19.38 -4.74
C LEU A 39 4.52 -18.57 -3.44
N SER A 40 3.59 -17.63 -3.39
CA SER A 40 3.37 -16.74 -2.26
C SER A 40 1.96 -16.16 -2.34
N SER A 41 1.35 -15.90 -1.18
CA SER A 41 0.09 -15.18 -1.04
C SER A 41 0.26 -14.09 -0.01
N GLY A 42 -0.48 -12.99 -0.16
CA GLY A 42 -0.47 -11.87 0.77
C GLY A 42 -1.88 -11.29 0.89
N GLY A 43 -2.17 -10.70 2.05
CA GLY A 43 -3.44 -10.04 2.31
C GLY A 43 -3.53 -8.66 1.65
N SER A 44 -4.77 -8.21 1.47
CA SER A 44 -5.09 -6.80 1.22
C SER A 44 -5.29 -6.07 2.55
N TRP A 45 -5.06 -4.76 2.57
CA TRP A 45 -5.45 -3.93 3.70
C TRP A 45 -6.37 -2.81 3.23
N LEU A 46 -7.49 -2.65 3.93
CA LEU A 46 -8.42 -1.54 3.77
C LEU A 46 -8.73 -0.99 5.15
N TYR A 47 -8.70 0.33 5.25
CA TYR A 47 -8.93 1.02 6.48
C TYR A 47 -9.73 2.29 6.22
N THR A 48 -10.61 2.62 7.16
CA THR A 48 -11.31 3.90 7.19
C THR A 48 -10.57 4.82 8.14
N PRO A 49 -9.86 5.87 7.65
CA PRO A 49 -9.14 6.82 8.50
C PRO A 49 -10.05 7.37 9.60
N LYS A 50 -9.74 7.05 10.87
CA LYS A 50 -10.52 7.50 12.02
C LYS A 50 -9.61 7.80 13.20
N GLY A 51 -9.92 8.89 13.90
CA GLY A 51 -9.24 9.28 15.12
C GLY A 51 -8.23 10.41 14.90
N PRO A 52 -7.78 11.03 16.00
CA PRO A 52 -7.07 12.32 15.97
C PRO A 52 -5.70 12.24 15.30
N ALA A 53 -5.07 11.06 15.25
CA ALA A 53 -3.77 10.86 14.60
C ALA A 53 -3.82 11.10 13.08
N PHE A 54 -4.92 10.75 12.40
CA PHE A 54 -5.07 11.00 10.96
C PHE A 54 -5.26 12.49 10.68
N GLU A 55 -6.06 13.19 11.49
CA GLU A 55 -6.24 14.64 11.36
C GLU A 55 -4.94 15.41 11.63
N ALA A 56 -4.15 14.94 12.61
CA ALA A 56 -2.80 15.44 12.87
C ALA A 56 -1.88 15.26 11.66
N ALA A 57 -1.92 14.09 11.02
CA ALA A 57 -1.15 13.84 9.80
C ALA A 57 -1.60 14.71 8.62
N ASP A 58 -2.91 14.90 8.43
CA ASP A 58 -3.45 15.76 7.40
C ASP A 58 -2.94 17.20 7.58
N ARG A 59 -3.06 17.77 8.80
CA ARG A 59 -2.55 19.13 9.09
C ARG A 59 -1.04 19.25 8.86
N ALA A 60 -0.26 18.26 9.30
CA ALA A 60 1.19 18.25 9.13
C ALA A 60 1.61 18.24 7.65
N TYR A 61 0.98 17.38 6.84
CA TYR A 61 1.27 17.29 5.41
C TYR A 61 0.77 18.51 4.64
N GLU A 62 -0.41 19.04 4.96
CA GLU A 62 -0.92 20.28 4.35
C GLU A 62 0.00 21.47 4.64
N LYS A 63 0.54 21.57 5.86
CA LYS A 63 1.49 22.62 6.26
C LYS A 63 2.80 22.54 5.45
N ALA A 64 3.32 21.34 5.21
CA ALA A 64 4.55 21.15 4.42
C ALA A 64 4.35 21.33 2.90
N TRP A 65 3.18 20.98 2.36
CA TRP A 65 2.88 21.09 0.92
C TRP A 65 2.19 22.39 0.50
N GLY A 66 1.57 23.12 1.43
CA GLY A 66 0.79 24.33 1.17
C GLY A 66 -0.49 24.08 0.38
N LYS A 67 -0.99 22.84 0.35
CA LYS A 67 -2.19 22.42 -0.38
C LYS A 67 -2.93 21.34 0.39
N LYS A 68 -4.24 21.27 0.16
CA LYS A 68 -5.11 20.22 0.72
C LYS A 68 -4.62 18.83 0.31
N LEU A 69 -4.56 17.91 1.28
CA LEU A 69 -4.16 16.54 1.04
C LEU A 69 -5.26 15.75 0.29
N VAL A 70 -4.85 14.76 -0.48
CA VAL A 70 -5.73 13.76 -1.10
C VAL A 70 -5.36 12.38 -0.56
N GLN A 71 -6.37 11.66 -0.06
CA GLN A 71 -6.23 10.28 0.38
C GLN A 71 -6.48 9.35 -0.81
N ILE A 72 -5.57 8.40 -1.05
CA ILE A 72 -5.64 7.47 -2.18
C ILE A 72 -5.40 6.02 -1.75
N GLY A 73 -5.98 5.08 -2.49
CA GLY A 73 -5.53 3.69 -2.47
C GLY A 73 -4.33 3.49 -3.40
N VAL A 74 -3.45 2.54 -3.08
CA VAL A 74 -2.28 2.21 -3.91
C VAL A 74 -2.24 0.71 -4.18
N GLY A 75 -1.98 0.33 -5.43
CA GLY A 75 -1.93 -1.08 -5.87
C GLY A 75 -0.65 -1.84 -5.50
N GLY A 76 0.22 -1.24 -4.69
CA GLY A 76 1.42 -1.89 -4.14
C GLY A 76 1.08 -2.92 -3.08
N SER A 77 2.10 -3.59 -2.53
CA SER A 77 1.91 -4.50 -1.39
C SER A 77 2.97 -4.25 -0.34
N ILE A 78 2.53 -3.96 0.88
CA ILE A 78 3.37 -3.87 2.08
C ILE A 78 2.79 -4.88 3.07
N PRO A 79 3.19 -6.17 3.02
CA PRO A 79 2.52 -7.25 3.76
C PRO A 79 2.42 -6.99 5.27
N PHE A 80 3.42 -6.30 5.83
CA PHE A 80 3.45 -5.94 7.24
C PHE A 80 2.29 -5.03 7.68
N VAL A 81 1.81 -4.14 6.79
CA VAL A 81 0.66 -3.27 7.08
C VAL A 81 -0.61 -4.09 7.25
N ALA A 82 -0.86 -5.05 6.36
CA ALA A 82 -2.02 -5.92 6.47
C ALA A 82 -1.99 -6.73 7.77
N MET A 83 -0.82 -7.31 8.11
CA MET A 83 -0.64 -8.03 9.37
C MET A 83 -0.86 -7.13 10.60
N PHE A 84 -0.39 -5.89 10.59
CA PHE A 84 -0.59 -4.95 11.69
C PHE A 84 -2.05 -4.53 11.82
N GLY A 85 -2.73 -4.25 10.71
CA GLY A 85 -4.14 -3.91 10.71
C GLY A 85 -5.02 -5.05 11.24
N GLU A 86 -4.71 -6.29 10.88
CA GLU A 86 -5.40 -7.47 11.44
C GLU A 86 -5.11 -7.66 12.93
N ARG A 87 -3.86 -7.45 13.36
CA ARG A 87 -3.45 -7.68 14.75
C ARG A 87 -3.90 -6.58 15.70
N PHE A 88 -3.95 -5.35 15.22
CA PHE A 88 -4.15 -4.12 15.98
C PHE A 88 -5.19 -3.22 15.30
N GLY A 89 -6.42 -3.72 15.12
CA GLY A 89 -7.47 -3.06 14.33
C GLY A 89 -7.81 -1.61 14.73
N ASP A 90 -7.52 -1.22 15.97
CA ASP A 90 -7.80 0.12 16.48
C ASP A 90 -6.59 1.08 16.41
N LEU A 91 -5.40 0.59 16.04
CA LEU A 91 -4.23 1.45 15.91
C LEU A 91 -4.26 2.21 14.58
N PRO A 92 -4.08 3.54 14.59
CA PRO A 92 -3.95 4.31 13.36
C PRO A 92 -2.66 3.91 12.63
N LEU A 93 -2.80 3.44 11.40
CA LEU A 93 -1.68 3.15 10.50
C LEU A 93 -1.61 4.24 9.42
N ILE A 94 -0.69 5.19 9.59
CA ILE A 94 -0.46 6.29 8.64
C ILE A 94 0.68 5.88 7.70
N LEU A 95 0.36 5.75 6.41
CA LEU A 95 1.34 5.43 5.37
C LEU A 95 1.64 6.68 4.57
N ASN A 96 2.89 7.11 4.62
CA ASN A 96 3.40 8.21 3.81
C ASN A 96 4.73 7.83 3.16
N GLY A 97 5.19 8.63 2.20
CA GLY A 97 6.40 8.34 1.45
C GLY A 97 6.83 9.49 0.53
N VAL A 98 7.88 9.23 -0.24
CA VAL A 98 8.59 10.23 -1.05
C VAL A 98 8.38 10.04 -2.55
N MET A 99 7.31 9.35 -2.93
CA MET A 99 7.06 8.98 -4.33
C MET A 99 6.38 10.11 -5.09
N ASP A 100 6.98 10.47 -6.22
CA ASP A 100 6.42 11.32 -7.26
C ASP A 100 6.19 10.49 -8.56
N PRO A 101 5.46 11.02 -9.57
CA PRO A 101 5.19 10.29 -10.80
C PRO A 101 6.43 9.80 -11.56
N LYS A 102 7.61 10.42 -11.36
CA LYS A 102 8.89 10.04 -11.98
C LYS A 102 9.72 9.10 -11.13
N THR A 103 9.36 8.84 -9.88
CA THR A 103 10.14 8.00 -8.96
C THR A 103 10.46 6.64 -9.59
N GLY A 104 9.46 5.99 -10.22
CA GLY A 104 9.69 4.77 -10.98
C GLY A 104 10.26 3.61 -10.14
N ALA A 105 9.78 3.45 -8.90
CA ALA A 105 10.28 2.44 -7.97
C ALA A 105 10.34 1.03 -8.61
N HIS A 106 11.48 0.35 -8.44
CA HIS A 106 11.82 -0.95 -9.05
C HIS A 106 12.01 -0.92 -10.58
N GLY A 107 12.02 0.27 -11.20
CA GLY A 107 12.25 0.46 -12.63
C GLY A 107 13.67 0.97 -12.95
N PRO A 108 14.07 0.96 -14.23
CA PRO A 108 15.28 1.66 -14.65
C PRO A 108 15.11 3.17 -14.44
N ASN A 109 16.21 3.85 -14.11
CA ASN A 109 16.23 5.28 -13.78
C ASN A 109 15.33 5.65 -12.59
N GLU A 110 15.18 4.75 -11.61
CA GLU A 110 14.57 5.08 -10.32
C GLU A 110 15.23 6.33 -9.72
N SER A 111 14.40 7.27 -9.29
CA SER A 111 14.87 8.57 -8.82
C SER A 111 14.03 9.08 -7.64
N MET A 112 14.55 10.06 -6.93
CA MET A 112 13.85 10.74 -5.85
C MET A 112 14.01 12.24 -6.03
N ASP A 113 12.89 12.94 -6.18
CA ASP A 113 12.90 14.40 -6.25
C ASP A 113 13.31 14.99 -4.90
N LEU A 114 14.35 15.82 -4.89
CA LEU A 114 14.88 16.40 -3.66
C LEU A 114 13.88 17.35 -2.99
N GLY A 115 13.06 18.06 -3.76
CA GLY A 115 12.02 18.93 -3.22
C GLY A 115 10.88 18.14 -2.57
N VAL A 116 10.53 16.98 -3.13
CA VAL A 116 9.59 16.04 -2.49
C VAL A 116 10.19 15.46 -1.20
N PHE A 117 11.47 15.09 -1.24
CA PHE A 117 12.17 14.55 -0.06
C PHE A 117 12.24 15.57 1.08
N GLU A 118 12.63 16.81 0.80
CA GLU A 118 12.66 17.90 1.78
C GLU A 118 11.29 18.18 2.40
N LYS A 119 10.22 18.20 1.59
CA LYS A 119 8.85 18.36 2.08
C LYS A 119 8.38 17.19 2.92
N ALA A 120 8.73 15.97 2.55
CA ALA A 120 8.40 14.79 3.34
C ALA A 120 9.11 14.79 4.70
N ILE A 121 10.37 15.22 4.77
CA ILE A 121 11.08 15.43 6.04
C ILE A 121 10.32 16.45 6.89
N LEU A 122 10.02 17.62 6.32
CA LEU A 122 9.33 18.70 7.03
C LEU A 122 7.94 18.26 7.53
N ALA A 123 7.19 17.52 6.72
CA ALA A 123 5.89 16.98 7.09
C ALA A 123 5.99 15.98 8.24
N ASN A 124 7.01 15.13 8.27
CA ASN A 124 7.22 14.21 9.40
C ASN A 124 7.62 14.96 10.68
N VAL A 125 8.39 16.06 10.58
CA VAL A 125 8.66 16.93 11.74
C VAL A 125 7.36 17.55 12.27
N TYR A 126 6.52 18.11 11.41
CA TYR A 126 5.21 18.63 11.81
C TYR A 126 4.28 17.54 12.33
N LEU A 127 4.35 16.32 11.80
CA LEU A 127 3.56 15.20 12.28
C LEU A 127 3.91 14.89 13.74
N TYR A 128 5.21 14.85 14.10
CA TYR A 128 5.60 14.65 15.49
C TYR A 128 5.12 15.79 16.41
N GLU A 129 5.17 17.04 15.94
CA GLU A 129 4.62 18.20 16.66
C GLU A 129 3.10 18.07 16.88
N GLU A 130 2.35 17.78 15.81
CA GLU A 130 0.90 17.61 15.85
C GLU A 130 0.50 16.43 16.75
N LEU A 131 1.19 15.29 16.66
CA LEU A 131 0.93 14.12 17.52
C LEU A 131 1.23 14.42 18.98
N ALA A 132 2.32 15.13 19.29
CA ALA A 132 2.65 15.53 20.65
C ALA A 132 1.57 16.46 21.25
N SER A 133 0.90 17.25 20.42
CA SER A 133 -0.19 18.14 20.84
C SER A 133 -1.50 17.41 21.19
N LEU A 134 -1.67 16.16 20.76
CA LEU A 134 -2.91 15.41 20.98
C LEU A 134 -3.16 15.03 22.44
N GLY A 135 -2.15 15.15 23.32
CA GLY A 135 -2.28 14.93 24.75
C GLY A 135 -2.46 13.46 25.13
N GLY A 136 -1.45 12.92 25.82
CA GLY A 136 -1.50 11.68 26.59
C GLY A 136 -0.86 11.91 27.94
#